data_AF-A0A953MRT3-F1
#
_entry.id   AF-A0A953MRT3-F1
#
_cell.length_a   1.000
_cell.length_b   1.000
_cell.length_c   1.000
_cell.angle_alpha   90.00
_cell.angle_beta   90.00
_cell.angle_gamma   90.00
#
_symmetry.space_group_name_H-M   'P 1'
#
loop_
_entity.id
_entity.type
_entity.pdbx_description
1 polymer ?
#
loop_
_entity_poly.entity_id
_entity_poly.type
_entity_poly.pdbx_seq_one_letter_code
_entity_poly.pdbx_strand_id
1 'polypeptide(L)'
;MKTIGTTLRELREEKGLLQREVGAQLSLDPTILSKIEQDKRMPTKEQVKMLGEYYKHQKNDVIIAWLSDKLFYELQNEDLALQAMQVAEEKIRYNIKTKKENKL
;
A
#
# COMPACT_ATOMS: atom_id res chain seq x y z
N MET A 1 7.05 -13.03 2.40
CA MET A 1 5.93 -12.26 1.81
C MET A 1 6.49 -10.96 1.26
N LYS A 2 5.90 -10.41 0.19
CA LYS A 2 6.32 -9.11 -0.33
C LYS A 2 5.75 -8.00 0.53
N THR A 3 6.59 -7.08 0.97
CA THR A 3 6.21 -5.83 1.65
C THR A 3 5.91 -4.74 0.63
N ILE A 4 5.34 -3.62 1.08
CA ILE A 4 5.19 -2.42 0.27
C ILE A 4 6.54 -1.90 -0.23
N GLY A 5 7.60 -1.95 0.60
CA GLY A 5 8.94 -1.53 0.22
C GLY A 5 9.50 -2.41 -0.90
N THR A 6 9.42 -3.73 -0.73
CA THR A 6 9.87 -4.70 -1.74
C THR A 6 9.07 -4.54 -3.04
N THR A 7 7.75 -4.38 -2.94
CA THR A 7 6.87 -4.17 -4.10
C THR A 7 7.29 -2.92 -4.88
N LEU A 8 7.46 -1.78 -4.21
CA LEU A 8 7.85 -0.52 -4.86
C LEU A 8 9.25 -0.59 -5.48
N ARG A 9 10.18 -1.30 -4.82
CA ARG A 9 11.53 -1.50 -5.31
C ARG A 9 11.55 -2.32 -6.60
N GLU A 10 10.84 -3.45 -6.62
CA GLU A 10 10.72 -4.30 -7.81
C GLU A 10 10.12 -3.51 -8.97
N LEU A 11 9.03 -2.76 -8.75
CA LEU A 11 8.41 -1.93 -9.78
C LEU A 11 9.35 -0.85 -10.34
N ARG A 12 10.19 -0.27 -9.49
CA ARG A 12 11.20 0.70 -9.90
C ARG A 12 12.30 0.03 -10.74
N GLU A 13 12.82 -1.10 -10.28
CA GLU A 13 13.92 -1.83 -10.92
C GLU A 13 13.50 -2.47 -12.24
N GLU A 14 12.27 -2.98 -12.36
CA GLU A 14 11.68 -3.48 -13.62
C GLU A 14 11.64 -2.41 -14.71
N LYS A 15 11.52 -1.13 -14.33
CA LYS A 15 11.54 0.01 -15.24
C LYS A 15 12.94 0.59 -15.45
N GLY A 16 13.97 0.02 -14.82
CA GLY A 16 15.36 0.50 -14.91
C GLY A 16 15.58 1.88 -14.29
N LEU A 17 14.70 2.32 -13.37
CA LEU A 17 14.72 3.67 -12.83
C LEU A 17 15.57 3.78 -11.56
N LEU A 18 16.25 4.91 -11.41
CA LEU A 18 16.93 5.30 -10.18
C LEU A 18 15.95 5.97 -9.21
N GLN A 19 16.20 5.85 -7.90
CA GLN A 19 15.39 6.50 -6.87
C GLN A 19 15.27 8.02 -7.08
N ARG A 20 16.33 8.66 -7.56
CA ARG A 20 16.35 10.10 -7.89
C ARG A 20 15.41 10.48 -9.04
N GLU A 21 15.21 9.59 -10.01
CA GLU A 21 14.36 9.84 -11.18
C GLU A 21 12.88 9.77 -10.77
N VAL A 22 12.52 8.73 -10.01
CA VAL A 22 11.18 8.61 -9.44
C VAL A 22 10.90 9.77 -8.48
N GLY A 23 11.87 10.12 -7.63
CA GLY A 23 11.76 11.24 -6.71
C GLY A 23 11.52 12.58 -7.43
N ALA A 24 12.29 12.86 -8.49
CA ALA A 24 12.11 14.07 -9.28
C ALA A 24 10.74 14.12 -9.98
N GLN A 25 10.26 13.01 -10.55
CA GLN A 25 8.98 12.97 -11.26
C GLN A 25 7.77 13.08 -10.33
N LEU A 26 7.89 12.58 -9.10
CA LEU A 26 6.81 12.59 -8.11
C LEU A 26 6.96 13.71 -7.08
N SER A 27 7.94 14.61 -7.23
CA SER A 27 8.27 15.60 -6.19
C SER A 27 8.44 14.96 -4.80
N LEU A 28 9.00 13.76 -4.76
CA LEU A 28 9.26 12.97 -3.56
C LEU A 28 10.76 12.99 -3.28
N ASP A 29 11.16 13.27 -2.04
CA ASP A 29 12.55 13.17 -1.64
C ASP A 29 13.08 11.73 -1.90
N PRO A 30 14.13 11.55 -2.73
CA PRO A 30 14.70 10.23 -3.02
C PRO A 30 15.13 9.46 -1.75
N THR A 31 15.49 10.16 -0.69
CA THR A 31 15.82 9.58 0.63
C THR A 31 14.60 8.95 1.27
N ILE A 32 13.42 9.56 1.11
CA ILE A 32 12.15 9.00 1.60
C ILE A 32 11.82 7.73 0.82
N LEU A 33 11.92 7.76 -0.51
CA LEU A 33 11.71 6.58 -1.34
C LEU A 33 12.66 5.44 -0.96
N SER A 34 13.94 5.76 -0.74
CA SER A 34 14.95 4.78 -0.29
C SER A 34 14.61 4.14 1.05
N LYS A 35 14.11 4.94 2.02
CA LYS A 35 13.66 4.41 3.32
C LYS A 35 12.40 3.54 3.18
N ILE A 36 11.49 3.89 2.27
CA ILE A 36 10.30 3.08 1.99
C ILE A 36 10.69 1.74 1.36
N GLU A 37 11.54 1.74 0.34
CA GLU A 37 11.99 0.52 -0.35
C GLU A 37 12.79 -0.45 0.54
N GLN A 38 13.29 0.03 1.68
CA GLN A 38 13.99 -0.76 2.70
C GLN A 38 13.10 -1.13 3.90
N ASP A 39 11.79 -0.87 3.82
CA ASP A 39 10.81 -1.06 4.92
C ASP A 39 11.16 -0.30 6.22
N LYS A 40 12.05 0.70 6.13
CA LYS A 40 12.44 1.58 7.25
C LYS A 40 11.43 2.69 7.51
N ARG A 41 10.49 2.90 6.58
CA ARG A 41 9.44 3.91 6.68
C ARG A 41 8.20 3.47 5.92
N MET A 42 7.05 3.45 6.60
CA MET A 42 5.75 3.27 5.96
C MET A 42 5.41 4.50 5.10
N PRO A 43 5.03 4.35 3.82
CA PRO A 43 4.58 5.47 3.01
C PRO A 43 3.21 5.99 3.49
N THR A 44 2.96 7.29 3.28
CA THR A 44 1.63 7.88 3.53
C THR A 44 0.63 7.44 2.45
N LYS A 45 -0.66 7.61 2.72
CA LYS A 45 -1.71 7.29 1.75
C LYS A 45 -1.55 8.09 0.45
N GLU A 46 -1.15 9.35 0.55
CA GLU A 46 -0.89 10.23 -0.58
C GLU A 46 0.29 9.71 -1.41
N GLN A 47 1.38 9.33 -0.75
CA GLN A 47 2.56 8.75 -1.41
C GLN A 47 2.21 7.44 -2.12
N VAL A 48 1.43 6.56 -1.47
CA VAL A 48 0.92 5.31 -2.05
C VAL A 48 0.07 5.59 -3.28
N LYS A 49 -0.81 6.60 -3.23
CA LYS A 49 -1.63 7.00 -4.38
C LYS A 49 -0.76 7.50 -5.54
N MET A 50 0.22 8.37 -5.25
CA MET A 50 1.14 8.91 -6.25
C MET A 50 1.98 7.81 -6.91
N LEU A 51 2.58 6.94 -6.09
CA LEU A 51 3.38 5.81 -6.57
C LEU A 51 2.51 4.80 -7.35
N GLY A 52 1.31 4.51 -6.87
CA GLY A 52 0.36 3.64 -7.57
C GLY A 52 -0.05 4.20 -8.93
N GLU A 53 -0.33 5.51 -9.02
CA GLU A 53 -0.64 6.19 -10.29
C GLU A 53 0.55 6.22 -11.24
N TYR A 54 1.75 6.43 -10.70
CA TYR A 54 3.01 6.38 -11.44
C TYR A 54 3.27 5.01 -12.09
N TYR A 55 3.02 3.93 -11.35
CA TYR A 55 3.19 2.57 -11.84
C TYR A 55 1.97 2.02 -12.61
N LYS A 56 0.89 2.82 -12.74
CA LYS A 56 -0.29 2.56 -13.56
C LYS A 56 -0.95 1.20 -13.30
N HIS A 57 -0.63 0.18 -14.11
CA HIS A 57 -1.29 -1.13 -14.10
C HIS A 57 -1.07 -1.88 -12.77
N GLN A 58 -0.02 -1.53 -12.02
CA GLN A 58 0.27 -2.11 -10.70
C GLN A 58 -0.29 -1.28 -9.54
N LYS A 59 -1.16 -0.29 -9.80
CA LYS A 59 -1.75 0.57 -8.75
C LYS A 59 -2.41 -0.24 -7.64
N ASN A 60 -3.14 -1.29 -8.00
CA ASN A 60 -3.83 -2.13 -7.02
C ASN A 60 -2.83 -2.91 -6.17
N ASP A 61 -1.76 -3.43 -6.77
CA ASP A 61 -0.74 -4.19 -6.03
C ASP A 61 -0.04 -3.33 -4.99
N VAL A 62 0.28 -2.08 -5.35
CA VAL A 62 0.86 -1.09 -4.42
C VAL A 62 -0.11 -0.79 -3.26
N ILE A 63 -1.40 -0.60 -3.55
CA ILE A 63 -2.40 -0.32 -2.51
C ILE A 63 -2.63 -1.53 -1.61
N ILE A 64 -2.70 -2.73 -2.18
CA ILE A 64 -2.91 -3.98 -1.43
C ILE A 64 -1.71 -4.24 -0.51
N ALA A 65 -0.48 -4.14 -1.04
CA ALA A 65 0.73 -4.32 -0.23
C ALA A 65 0.80 -3.31 0.92
N TRP A 66 0.48 -2.04 0.66
CA TRP A 66 0.45 -1.02 1.71
C TRP A 66 -0.61 -1.28 2.78
N LEU A 67 -1.84 -1.64 2.38
CA LEU A 67 -2.91 -1.94 3.34
C LEU A 67 -2.57 -3.18 4.18
N SER A 68 -2.01 -4.21 3.54
CA SER A 68 -1.56 -5.43 4.21
C SER A 68 -0.52 -5.12 5.28
N ASP A 69 0.55 -4.41 4.91
CA ASP A 69 1.61 -4.08 5.86
C ASP A 69 1.09 -3.15 6.96
N LYS A 70 0.28 -2.15 6.61
CA LYS A 70 -0.32 -1.26 7.61
C LYS A 70 -1.15 -2.04 8.64
N LEU A 71 -1.97 -2.99 8.20
CA LEU A 71 -2.74 -3.85 9.11
C LEU A 71 -1.82 -4.73 9.96
N PHE A 72 -0.78 -5.31 9.35
CA PHE A 72 0.21 -6.09 10.08
C PHE A 72 0.87 -5.27 11.18
N TYR A 73 1.40 -4.08 10.87
CA TYR A 73 2.06 -3.24 11.87
C TYR A 73 1.14 -2.82 13.02
N GLU A 74 -0.13 -2.54 12.71
CA GLU A 74 -1.14 -2.16 13.70
C GLU A 74 -1.54 -3.32 14.61
N LEU A 75 -1.63 -4.54 14.07
CA LEU A 75 -2.28 -5.67 14.74
C LEU A 75 -1.32 -6.78 15.19
N GLN A 76 -0.06 -6.78 14.77
CA GLN A 76 0.89 -7.88 15.01
C GLN A 76 1.09 -8.29 16.48
N ASN A 77 0.79 -7.40 17.43
CA ASN A 77 0.95 -7.64 18.86
C ASN A 77 -0.38 -7.88 19.59
N GLU A 78 -1.50 -7.97 18.87
CA GLU A 78 -2.83 -8.16 19.43
C GLU A 78 -3.23 -9.64 19.38
N ASP A 79 -3.56 -10.24 20.52
CA ASP A 79 -3.94 -11.66 20.61
C ASP A 79 -5.15 -12.01 19.74
N LEU A 80 -6.07 -11.06 19.57
CA LEU A 80 -7.31 -11.23 18.81
C LEU A 80 -7.22 -10.65 17.38
N ALA A 81 -6.02 -10.30 16.89
CA ALA A 81 -5.80 -9.66 15.59
C ALA A 81 -6.55 -10.35 14.44
N LEU A 82 -6.39 -11.66 14.31
CA LEU A 82 -6.98 -12.44 13.23
C LEU A 82 -8.51 -12.47 13.32
N GLN A 83 -9.07 -12.60 14.52
CA GLN A 83 -10.53 -12.57 14.73
C GLN A 83 -11.09 -11.18 14.43
N ALA A 84 -10.39 -10.12 14.83
CA ALA A 84 -10.76 -8.74 14.52
C ALA A 84 -10.76 -8.48 13.00
N MET A 85 -9.79 -9.05 12.26
CA MET A 85 -9.73 -8.95 10.80
C MET A 85 -10.93 -9.63 10.11
N GLN A 86 -11.33 -10.82 10.59
CA GLN A 86 -12.53 -11.51 10.08
C GLN A 86 -13.80 -10.68 10.30
N VAL A 87 -13.98 -10.15 11.51
CA VAL A 87 -15.12 -9.27 11.84
C VAL A 87 -15.10 -8.00 10.98
N ALA A 88 -13.92 -7.41 10.73
CA ALA A 88 -13.78 -6.25 9.87
C ALA A 88 -14.15 -6.56 8.40
N GLU A 89 -13.74 -7.72 7.89
CA GLU A 89 -14.11 -8.19 6.56
C GLU A 89 -15.63 -8.29 6.40
N GLU A 90 -16.32 -8.90 7.36
CA GLU A 90 -17.79 -9.00 7.36
C GLU A 90 -18.47 -7.62 7.34
N LYS A 91 -18.00 -6.68 8.16
CA LYS A 91 -18.50 -5.29 8.18
C LYS A 91 -18.32 -4.60 6.82
N ILE A 92 -17.17 -4.79 6.16
CA ILE A 92 -16.89 -4.23 4.83
C ILE A 92 -17.85 -4.83 3.79
N ARG A 93 -18.01 -6.16 3.78
CA ARG A 93 -18.92 -6.87 2.87
C ARG A 93 -20.36 -6.40 3.02
N TYR A 94 -20.84 -6.28 4.26
CA TYR A 94 -22.17 -5.77 4.56
C TYR A 94 -22.37 -4.36 4.00
N ASN A 95 -21.47 -3.42 4.32
CA ASN A 95 -21.56 -2.04 3.85
C ASN A 95 -21.54 -1.91 2.30
N ILE A 96 -20.73 -2.73 1.63
CA ILE A 96 -20.71 -2.77 0.15
C ILE A 96 -22.06 -3.24 -0.40
N LYS A 97 -22.66 -4.28 0.21
CA LYS A 97 -23.98 -4.78 -0.19
C LYS A 97 -25.07 -3.72 -0.01
N THR A 98 -25.15 -3.08 1.15
CA THR A 98 -26.16 -2.04 1.43
C THR A 98 -26.04 -0.85 0.49
N LYS A 99 -24.80 -0.42 0.15
CA LYS A 99 -24.57 0.67 -0.80
C LYS A 99 -24.96 0.34 -2.24
N LYS A 100 -24.94 -0.94 -2.62
CA LYS A 100 -25.42 -1.38 -3.94
C LYS A 100 -26.95 -1.37 -3.99
N GLU A 101 -27.60 -1.83 -2.93
CA GLU A 101 -29.06 -1.83 -2.79
C GLU A 101 -29.63 -0.41 -2.79
N ASN A 102 -28.99 0.55 -2.12
CA ASN A 102 -29.44 1.96 -2.08
C ASN A 102 -29.14 2.77 -3.36
N LYS A 103 -28.47 2.18 -4.36
CA LYS A 103 -28.16 2.82 -5.66
C LYS A 103 -29.05 2.30 -6.80
N LEU A 104 -29.89 1.30 -6.52
CA LEU A 104 -30.92 0.75 -7.40
C LEU A 104 -32.26 1.39 -7.05
#